data_AF-A0A9J5WST2-F1
#
_entry.id   AF-A0A9J5WST2-F1
#
_cell.length_a   1.000
_cell.length_b   1.000
_cell.length_c   1.000
_cell.angle_alpha   90.00
_cell.angle_beta   90.00
_cell.angle_gamma   90.00
#
_symmetry.space_group_name_H-M   'P 1'
#
loop_
_entity.id
_entity.type
_entity.pdbx_description
1 polymer ?
#
loop_
_entity_poly.entity_id
_entity_poly.type
_entity_poly.pdbx_seq_one_letter_code
_entity_poly.pdbx_strand_id
1 'polypeptide(L)'
;FSVQFLLSKFKTQKNSPLMAGRGKTLGSGTAKKATSRSSKAGLQFPVGRIARFLKAGKYAERVGAGAPVYLAAVLEYLAAEVLELAGNAARDNKKTRIVPRHIQLAVRNDEELSKLLGDVTIANGGVMPNIHNLLLPKKTGGSKPSADED
;
A
#
# COMPACT_ATOMS: atom_id res chain seq x y z
N PHE A 1 -5.58 10.74 -10.57
CA PHE A 1 -5.64 9.36 -11.06
C PHE A 1 -6.60 8.62 -10.13
N SER A 2 -7.86 8.44 -10.55
CA SER A 2 -8.92 7.92 -9.69
C SER A 2 -8.69 6.44 -9.39
N VAL A 3 -8.97 6.01 -8.16
CA VAL A 3 -8.92 4.62 -7.67
C VAL A 3 -9.61 3.64 -8.64
N GLN A 4 -10.59 4.13 -9.41
CA GLN A 4 -11.25 3.41 -10.51
C GLN A 4 -10.28 2.90 -11.61
N PHE A 5 -9.22 3.65 -11.90
CA PHE A 5 -8.24 3.32 -12.94
C PHE A 5 -7.32 2.16 -12.53
N LEU A 6 -6.97 2.07 -11.24
CA LEU A 6 -6.17 0.97 -10.70
C LEU A 6 -6.98 -0.35 -10.64
N LEU A 7 -8.28 -0.25 -10.32
CA LEU A 7 -9.24 -1.37 -10.36
C LEU A 7 -9.44 -1.95 -11.77
N SER A 8 -9.37 -1.12 -12.81
CA SER A 8 -9.55 -1.55 -14.20
C SER A 8 -8.38 -2.41 -14.71
N LYS A 9 -7.14 -2.05 -14.37
CA LYS A 9 -5.96 -2.79 -14.87
C LYS A 9 -5.71 -4.14 -14.18
N PHE A 10 -6.26 -4.36 -12.98
CA PHE A 10 -6.12 -5.63 -12.26
C PHE A 10 -7.16 -6.70 -12.62
N LYS A 11 -8.26 -6.32 -13.29
CA LYS A 11 -9.34 -7.27 -13.63
C LYS A 11 -9.02 -8.17 -14.83
N THR A 12 -7.89 -7.95 -15.50
CA THR A 12 -7.52 -8.62 -16.75
C THR A 12 -6.23 -9.42 -16.61
N GLN A 13 -6.17 -10.36 -15.66
CA GLN A 13 -5.37 -11.59 -15.76
C GLN A 13 -5.54 -12.46 -14.52
N LYS A 14 -6.31 -13.56 -14.64
CA LYS A 14 -6.00 -14.91 -14.12
C LYS A 14 -7.23 -15.82 -14.23
N ASN A 15 -7.37 -16.45 -15.39
CA ASN A 15 -7.90 -17.81 -15.45
C ASN A 15 -6.68 -18.75 -15.46
N SER A 16 -6.43 -19.41 -14.34
CA SER A 16 -5.49 -20.53 -14.26
C SER A 16 -6.02 -21.48 -13.19
N PRO A 17 -6.30 -22.76 -13.49
CA PRO A 17 -6.75 -23.71 -12.49
C PRO A 17 -5.53 -24.19 -11.70
N LEU A 18 -5.56 -24.10 -10.37
CA LEU A 18 -4.58 -24.76 -9.50
C LEU A 18 -5.28 -25.88 -8.73
N MET A 19 -4.68 -27.08 -8.82
CA MET A 19 -5.18 -28.35 -8.30
C MET A 19 -5.03 -28.52 -6.77
N ALA A 20 -6.00 -29.29 -6.24
CA ALA A 20 -5.94 -30.26 -5.15
C ALA A 20 -5.71 -29.79 -3.69
N GLY A 21 -6.81 -29.83 -2.93
CA GLY A 21 -6.85 -30.11 -1.48
C GLY A 21 -8.02 -31.05 -1.18
N ARG A 22 -7.71 -32.25 -0.68
CA ARG A 22 -8.57 -33.43 -0.50
C ARG A 22 -9.64 -33.24 0.59
N GLY A 23 -10.91 -33.52 0.28
CA GLY A 23 -12.00 -33.65 1.26
C GLY A 23 -13.31 -34.12 0.59
N LYS A 24 -13.80 -35.28 1.01
CA LYS A 24 -14.90 -36.11 0.46
C LYS A 24 -16.19 -35.38 0.02
N THR A 25 -16.72 -35.86 -1.11
CA THR A 25 -18.04 -35.59 -1.71
C THR A 25 -19.20 -36.07 -0.84
N LEU A 26 -20.24 -35.24 -0.68
CA LEU A 26 -21.64 -35.65 -0.41
C LEU A 26 -22.56 -34.48 -0.81
N GLY A 27 -23.46 -34.71 -1.78
CA GLY A 27 -24.55 -33.77 -2.11
C GLY A 27 -24.62 -33.36 -3.57
N SER A 28 -25.38 -34.14 -4.36
CA SER A 28 -25.85 -33.80 -5.70
C SER A 28 -26.75 -32.56 -5.67
N GLY A 29 -26.30 -31.51 -6.33
CA GLY A 29 -27.03 -30.32 -6.72
C GLY A 29 -26.05 -29.49 -7.53
N THR A 30 -26.44 -28.97 -8.70
CA THR A 30 -25.57 -28.24 -9.63
C THR A 30 -24.77 -27.19 -8.86
N ALA A 31 -23.50 -27.49 -8.56
CA ALA A 31 -22.74 -26.73 -7.58
C ALA A 31 -22.52 -25.32 -8.13
N LYS A 32 -23.22 -24.33 -7.56
CA LYS A 32 -23.00 -22.92 -7.88
C LYS A 32 -21.51 -22.64 -7.72
N LYS A 33 -20.90 -22.07 -8.76
CA LYS A 33 -19.47 -21.71 -8.78
C LYS A 33 -19.12 -21.01 -7.46
N ALA A 34 -18.15 -21.55 -6.73
CA ALA A 34 -17.76 -21.01 -5.44
C ALA A 34 -17.30 -19.56 -5.61
N THR A 35 -17.99 -18.63 -4.96
CA THR A 35 -17.65 -17.20 -4.96
C THR A 35 -16.91 -16.86 -3.69
N SER A 36 -15.73 -16.26 -3.83
CA SER A 36 -14.91 -15.91 -2.67
C SER A 36 -15.56 -14.77 -1.87
N ARG A 37 -15.33 -14.74 -0.55
CA ARG A 37 -15.80 -13.63 0.30
C ARG A 37 -15.19 -12.28 -0.11
N SER A 38 -13.93 -12.28 -0.57
CA SER A 38 -13.28 -11.08 -1.13
C SER A 38 -14.03 -10.56 -2.35
N SER A 39 -14.35 -11.45 -3.31
CA SER A 39 -15.11 -11.07 -4.51
C SER A 39 -16.51 -10.55 -4.18
N LYS A 40 -17.18 -11.13 -3.18
CA LYS A 40 -18.48 -10.64 -2.69
C LYS A 40 -18.40 -9.26 -2.03
N ALA A 41 -17.27 -8.96 -1.37
CA ALA A 41 -17.02 -7.69 -0.71
C ALA A 41 -16.38 -6.62 -1.63
N GLY A 42 -16.01 -6.98 -2.86
CA GLY A 42 -15.32 -6.07 -3.79
C GLY A 42 -13.86 -5.78 -3.44
N LEU A 43 -13.23 -6.61 -2.59
CA LEU A 43 -11.87 -6.41 -2.09
C LEU A 43 -10.85 -7.26 -2.86
N GLN A 44 -9.67 -6.71 -3.11
CA GLN A 44 -8.49 -7.46 -3.56
C GLN A 44 -7.87 -8.27 -2.42
N PHE A 45 -7.94 -7.77 -1.18
CA PHE A 45 -7.35 -8.42 -0.01
C PHE A 45 -8.11 -9.70 0.39
N PRO A 46 -7.41 -10.71 0.92
CA PRO A 46 -7.98 -12.03 1.17
C PRO A 46 -8.78 -12.09 2.48
N VAL A 47 -10.07 -11.70 2.45
CA VAL A 47 -11.02 -11.77 3.57
C VAL A 47 -11.00 -13.15 4.25
N GLY A 48 -10.94 -14.21 3.45
CA GLY A 48 -10.90 -15.58 3.96
C GLY A 48 -9.68 -15.89 4.83
N ARG A 49 -8.51 -15.38 4.44
CA ARG A 49 -7.24 -15.55 5.15
C ARG A 49 -7.22 -14.71 6.42
N ILE A 50 -7.69 -13.47 6.35
CA ILE A 50 -7.80 -12.57 7.50
C ILE A 50 -8.72 -13.17 8.57
N ALA A 51 -9.86 -13.74 8.17
CA ALA A 51 -10.76 -14.44 9.09
C ALA A 51 -10.06 -15.61 9.83
N ARG A 52 -9.21 -16.35 9.12
CA ARG A 52 -8.41 -17.44 9.73
C ARG A 52 -7.38 -16.88 10.71
N PHE A 53 -6.69 -15.80 10.35
CA PHE A 53 -5.70 -15.16 11.23
C PHE A 53 -6.32 -14.55 12.48
N LEU A 54 -7.49 -13.91 12.38
CA LEU A 54 -8.22 -13.41 13.55
C LEU A 54 -8.58 -14.52 14.55
N LYS A 55 -8.98 -15.70 14.06
CA LYS A 55 -9.25 -16.87 14.92
C LYS A 55 -7.97 -17.46 15.51
N ALA A 56 -6.91 -17.60 14.71
CA ALA A 56 -5.63 -18.15 15.15
C ALA A 56 -4.93 -17.25 16.18
N GLY A 57 -5.10 -15.93 16.07
CA GLY A 57 -4.54 -14.94 16.99
C GLY A 57 -5.21 -14.88 18.36
N LYS A 58 -6.35 -15.57 18.56
CA LYS A 58 -7.08 -15.65 19.84
C LYS A 58 -7.38 -14.26 20.47
N TYR A 59 -7.65 -13.25 19.66
CA TYR A 59 -7.99 -11.89 20.12
C TYR A 59 -9.33 -11.82 20.88
N ALA A 60 -10.24 -12.75 20.61
CA ALA A 60 -11.52 -12.91 21.27
C ALA A 60 -12.00 -14.37 21.14
N GLU A 61 -12.93 -14.80 22.00
CA GLU A 61 -13.54 -16.14 21.93
C GLU A 61 -14.29 -16.36 20.60
N ARG A 62 -14.97 -15.30 20.11
CA ARG A 62 -15.74 -15.31 18.87
C ARG A 62 -15.36 -14.11 18.00
N VAL A 63 -15.30 -14.34 16.70
CA VAL A 63 -15.04 -13.30 15.69
C VAL A 63 -16.28 -13.19 14.80
N GLY A 64 -16.92 -12.02 14.80
CA GLY A 64 -18.09 -11.74 13.98
C GLY A 64 -17.79 -11.86 12.47
N ALA A 65 -18.82 -12.17 11.68
CA ALA A 65 -18.64 -12.41 10.24
C ALA A 65 -18.17 -11.16 9.46
N GLY A 66 -18.53 -9.96 9.93
CA GLY A 66 -18.14 -8.68 9.33
C GLY A 66 -16.72 -8.22 9.68
N ALA A 67 -16.18 -8.63 10.83
CA ALA A 67 -14.84 -8.22 11.29
C ALA A 67 -13.71 -8.46 10.25
N PRO A 68 -13.59 -9.65 9.64
CA PRO A 68 -12.55 -9.87 8.62
C PRO A 68 -12.79 -9.13 7.31
N VAL A 69 -14.03 -8.72 7.02
CA VAL A 69 -14.33 -7.91 5.83
C VAL A 69 -13.88 -6.47 6.07
N TYR A 70 -14.25 -5.91 7.22
CA TYR A 70 -13.89 -4.55 7.60
C TYR A 70 -12.36 -4.39 7.70
N LEU A 71 -11.70 -5.31 8.42
CA LEU A 71 -10.24 -5.27 8.54
C LEU A 71 -9.54 -5.43 7.18
N ALA A 72 -10.06 -6.29 6.28
CA ALA A 72 -9.51 -6.42 4.94
C ALA A 72 -9.61 -5.11 4.15
N ALA A 73 -10.75 -4.42 4.24
CA ALA A 73 -10.95 -3.14 3.57
C ALA A 73 -10.00 -2.06 4.09
N VAL A 74 -9.82 -1.95 5.41
CA VAL A 74 -8.89 -0.98 6.02
C VAL A 74 -7.45 -1.27 5.61
N LEU A 75 -7.02 -2.54 5.65
CA LEU A 75 -5.67 -2.92 5.22
C LEU A 75 -5.44 -2.68 3.73
N GLU A 76 -6.44 -2.93 2.89
CA GLU A 76 -6.37 -2.65 1.45
C GLU A 76 -6.27 -1.15 1.18
N TYR A 77 -7.03 -0.33 1.91
CA TYR A 77 -6.97 1.12 1.83
C TYR A 77 -5.59 1.66 2.20
N LEU A 78 -5.05 1.27 3.37
CA LEU A 78 -3.72 1.72 3.81
C LEU A 78 -2.62 1.27 2.84
N ALA A 79 -2.71 0.05 2.31
CA ALA A 79 -1.76 -0.42 1.31
C ALA A 79 -1.85 0.37 0.00
N ALA A 80 -3.05 0.71 -0.45
CA ALA A 80 -3.27 1.53 -1.63
C ALA A 80 -2.70 2.94 -1.45
N GLU A 81 -2.92 3.57 -0.30
CA GLU A 81 -2.41 4.92 0.01
C GLU A 81 -0.88 4.97 -0.05
N VAL A 82 -0.21 4.05 0.66
CA VAL A 82 1.25 3.95 0.63
C VAL A 82 1.78 3.69 -0.78
N LEU A 83 1.10 2.84 -1.56
CA LEU A 83 1.50 2.52 -2.93
C LEU A 83 1.28 3.68 -3.92
N GLU A 84 0.24 4.49 -3.74
CA GLU A 84 -0.01 5.68 -4.56
C GLU A 84 1.11 6.70 -4.36
N LEU A 85 1.39 7.06 -3.10
CA LEU A 85 2.44 8.01 -2.74
C LEU A 85 3.84 7.50 -3.11
N ALA A 86 4.14 6.22 -2.84
CA ALA A 86 5.43 5.63 -3.23
C ALA A 86 5.55 5.49 -4.76
N GLY A 87 4.44 5.29 -5.47
CA GLY A 87 4.38 5.31 -6.92
C GLY A 87 4.70 6.69 -7.49
N ASN A 88 4.17 7.75 -6.88
CA ASN A 88 4.50 9.13 -7.24
C ASN A 88 5.98 9.43 -6.98
N ALA A 89 6.51 9.09 -5.79
CA ALA A 89 7.93 9.26 -5.49
C ALA A 89 8.86 8.47 -6.45
N ALA A 90 8.43 7.30 -6.91
CA ALA A 90 9.16 6.54 -7.91
C ALA A 90 9.20 7.27 -9.26
N ARG A 91 8.06 7.81 -9.69
CA ARG A 91 7.94 8.58 -10.94
C ARG A 91 8.77 9.86 -10.91
N ASP A 92 8.77 10.58 -9.79
CA ASP A 92 9.56 11.79 -9.60
C ASP A 92 11.06 11.50 -9.71
N ASN A 93 11.49 10.33 -9.21
CA ASN A 93 12.84 9.82 -9.37
C ASN A 93 13.12 9.18 -10.75
N LYS A 94 12.20 9.34 -11.70
CA LYS A 94 12.27 8.79 -13.07
C LYS A 94 12.46 7.27 -13.09
N LYS A 95 11.84 6.56 -12.14
CA LYS A 95 11.85 5.10 -12.04
C LYS A 95 10.44 4.54 -12.22
N THR A 96 10.36 3.35 -12.81
CA THR A 96 9.09 2.61 -12.99
C THR A 96 8.83 1.59 -11.88
N ARG A 97 9.84 1.28 -11.06
CA ARG A 97 9.78 0.31 -9.97
C ARG A 97 9.85 1.02 -8.63
N ILE A 98 8.93 0.68 -7.73
CA ILE A 98 8.97 1.08 -6.33
C ILE A 98 10.10 0.32 -5.62
N VAL A 99 10.95 1.04 -4.90
CA VAL A 99 12.04 0.50 -4.06
C VAL A 99 11.87 1.04 -2.63
N PRO A 100 12.57 0.50 -1.61
CA PRO A 100 12.38 0.93 -0.22
C PRO A 100 12.56 2.44 0.00
N ARG A 101 13.46 3.10 -0.75
CA ARG A 101 13.62 4.56 -0.74
C ARG A 101 12.32 5.30 -1.06
N HIS A 102 11.54 4.84 -2.05
CA HIS A 102 10.28 5.49 -2.43
C HIS A 102 9.22 5.35 -1.34
N ILE A 103 9.19 4.21 -0.65
CA ILE A 103 8.29 3.98 0.49
C ILE A 103 8.68 4.89 1.66
N GLN A 104 9.97 5.00 1.96
CA GLN A 104 10.45 5.90 3.02
C GLN A 104 10.11 7.36 2.72
N LEU A 105 10.33 7.83 1.49
CA LEU A 105 9.97 9.19 1.10
C LEU A 105 8.47 9.43 1.18
N ALA A 106 7.64 8.47 0.75
CA ALA A 106 6.19 8.58 0.84
C ALA A 106 5.72 8.68 2.30
N VAL A 107 6.16 7.74 3.15
CA VAL A 107 5.74 7.67 4.56
C VAL A 107 6.21 8.88 5.36
N ARG A 108 7.44 9.37 5.14
CA ARG A 108 8.00 10.45 5.96
C ARG A 108 7.60 11.85 5.50
N ASN A 109 7.10 12.02 4.27
CA ASN A 109 6.54 13.29 3.80
C ASN A 109 5.04 13.43 4.10
N ASP A 110 4.34 12.33 4.37
CA ASP A 110 2.94 12.34 4.73
C ASP A 110 2.76 12.38 6.26
N GLU A 111 1.97 13.33 6.76
CA GLU A 111 1.82 13.54 8.20
C GLU A 111 1.16 12.35 8.90
N GLU A 112 0.10 11.81 8.32
CA GLU A 112 -0.69 10.72 8.91
C GLU A 112 0.10 9.41 8.91
N LEU A 113 0.76 9.07 7.80
CA LEU A 113 1.61 7.89 7.69
C LEU A 113 2.88 8.01 8.54
N SER A 114 3.49 9.20 8.62
CA SER A 114 4.65 9.42 9.48
C SER A 114 4.30 9.23 10.96
N LYS A 115 3.12 9.69 11.38
CA LYS A 115 2.59 9.45 12.72
C LYS A 115 2.25 7.98 12.97
N LEU A 116 1.58 7.33 12.02
CA LEU A 116 1.20 5.91 12.12
C LEU A 116 2.44 4.99 12.18
N LEU A 117 3.51 5.34 11.47
CA LEU A 117 4.73 4.55 11.33
C LEU A 117 5.95 5.23 11.98
N GLY A 118 5.72 6.04 13.02
CA GLY A 118 6.76 6.81 13.70
C GLY A 118 7.97 5.97 14.08
N ASP A 119 7.71 4.89 14.82
CA ASP A 119 8.72 3.98 15.38
C ASP A 119 9.12 2.82 14.43
N VAL A 120 8.60 2.80 13.19
CA VAL A 120 8.89 1.74 12.23
C VAL A 120 10.14 2.09 11.42
N THR A 121 11.13 1.20 11.44
CA THR A 121 12.32 1.32 10.58
C THR A 121 12.08 0.66 9.23
N ILE A 122 12.19 1.43 8.15
CA ILE A 122 12.11 0.92 6.79
C ILE A 122 13.52 0.56 6.31
N ALA A 123 13.79 -0.74 6.20
CA ALA A 123 15.07 -1.25 5.72
C ALA A 123 15.40 -0.66 4.35
N ASN A 124 16.65 -0.19 4.18
CA ASN A 124 17.16 0.41 2.94
C ASN A 124 16.40 1.68 2.49
N GLY A 125 15.64 2.32 3.38
CA GLY A 125 14.88 3.54 3.08
C GLY A 125 15.70 4.83 3.10
N GLY A 126 16.79 4.87 3.88
CA GLY A 126 17.55 6.10 4.16
C GLY A 126 16.72 7.12 4.96
N VAL A 127 17.09 8.39 4.88
CA VAL A 127 16.43 9.50 5.62
C VAL A 127 15.94 10.61 4.70
N MET A 128 15.01 11.43 5.17
CA MET A 128 14.61 12.65 4.45
C MET A 128 15.82 13.58 4.29
N PRO A 129 16.09 14.10 3.08
CA PRO A 129 17.15 15.09 2.90
C PRO A 129 16.83 16.33 3.73
N ASN A 130 17.67 16.63 4.71
CA ASN A 130 17.53 17.81 5.55
C ASN A 130 18.92 18.26 6.02
N ILE A 131 19.25 19.52 5.80
CA ILE A 131 20.50 20.13 6.25
C ILE A 131 20.13 21.32 7.12
N HIS A 132 20.55 21.31 8.38
CA HIS A 132 20.28 22.41 9.30
C HIS A 132 20.94 23.70 8.80
N ASN A 133 20.24 24.84 8.87
CA ASN A 133 20.68 26.12 8.31
C ASN A 133 22.08 26.57 8.80
N LEU A 134 22.47 26.18 10.02
CA LEU A 134 23.80 26.47 10.58
C LEU A 134 24.95 25.76 9.86
N LEU A 135 24.67 24.68 9.13
CA LEU A 135 25.66 23.91 8.37
C LEU A 135 25.81 24.44 6.94
N LEU A 136 24.95 25.37 6.51
CA LEU A 136 25.06 25.98 5.19
C LEU A 136 26.21 26.99 5.18
N PRO A 137 26.98 27.08 4.09
CA PRO A 137 27.99 28.11 3.93
C PRO A 137 27.38 29.49 4.14
N LYS A 138 28.07 30.34 4.90
CA LYS A 138 27.66 31.74 5.07
C LYS A 138 27.66 32.39 3.67
N LYS A 139 26.53 32.96 3.26
CA LYS A 139 26.35 33.54 1.91
C LYS A 139 27.38 34.64 1.68
N THR A 140 28.47 34.35 0.98
CA THR A 140 29.47 35.32 0.52
C THR A 140 29.22 35.62 -0.96
N GLY A 141 28.72 36.82 -1.27
CA GLY A 141 28.61 37.34 -2.63
C GLY A 141 27.19 37.52 -3.12
N GLY A 142 26.65 38.73 -2.93
CA GLY A 142 25.58 39.21 -3.78
C GLY A 142 26.19 39.62 -5.12
N SER A 143 25.83 38.94 -6.20
CA SER A 143 26.03 39.47 -7.54
C SER A 143 25.19 40.75 -7.65
N LYS A 144 25.84 41.92 -7.65
CA LYS A 144 25.22 43.16 -8.10
C LYS A 144 24.76 42.93 -9.55
N PRO A 145 23.53 43.31 -9.93
CA PRO A 145 23.16 43.35 -11.33
C PRO A 145 24.06 44.39 -12.00
N SER A 146 24.75 43.99 -13.08
CA SER A 146 25.37 44.93 -14.01
C SER A 146 24.26 45.82 -14.56
N ALA A 147 24.40 47.12 -14.35
CA ALA A 147 23.60 48.11 -15.05
C ALA A 147 24.01 48.02 -16.53
N ASP A 148 23.06 47.66 -17.38
CA ASP A 148 23.22 47.78 -18.83
C ASP A 148 23.12 49.27 -19.17
N GLU A 149 24.24 49.86 -19.57
CA GLU A 149 24.31 51.11 -20.32
C GLU A 149 24.14 50.77 -21.80
N ASP A 150 23.03 51.25 -22.41
CA ASP A 150 22.95 51.96 -23.70
C ASP A 150 21.47 52.22 -24.08
#